data_AF-A0A167FMV5-F1
#
_entry.id   AF-A0A167FMV5-F1
#
_cell.length_a   1.000
_cell.length_b   1.000
_cell.length_c   1.000
_cell.angle_alpha   90.00
_cell.angle_beta   90.00
_cell.angle_gamma   90.00
#
_symmetry.space_group_name_H-M   'P 1'
#
loop_
_entity.id
_entity.type
_entity.pdbx_description
1 polymer ?
#
loop_
_entity_poly.entity_id
_entity_poly.type
_entity_poly.pdbx_seq_one_letter_code
_entity_poly.pdbx_strand_id
1 'polypeptide(L)'
;MFRIQSSLRAMGPTLLGSARPSVVGCNNANVKATANLVLSRGKRTKARALAPGAQRIINMLSVFSAHKKQPRRIKLAMEDLIRHNVVQKAWSIFMRDKKLIRTERLKSQYKKIEEAAEELKSLNGYLHFEATKRELGKRFSPEMRIPTETPPNEIWHEDWKVTDIYAKKR
;
A
#
# COMPACT_ATOMS: atom_id res chain seq x y z
N MET A 1 -10.68 4.52 -37.02
CA MET A 1 -9.77 5.64 -36.73
C MET A 1 -10.24 6.34 -35.46
N PHE A 2 -9.60 6.13 -34.31
CA PHE A 2 -9.86 6.92 -33.11
C PHE A 2 -8.54 7.26 -32.40
N ARG A 3 -8.32 8.57 -32.26
CA ARG A 3 -7.10 9.26 -31.83
C ARG A 3 -7.19 9.47 -30.32
N ILE A 4 -6.34 8.81 -29.54
CA ILE A 4 -6.24 9.02 -28.09
C ILE A 4 -5.27 10.19 -27.86
N GLN A 5 -5.78 11.27 -27.25
CA GLN A 5 -5.00 12.43 -26.87
C GLN A 5 -4.11 12.13 -25.66
N SER A 6 -2.83 12.45 -25.81
CA SER A 6 -1.79 12.46 -24.78
C SER A 6 -1.72 13.82 -24.10
N SER A 7 -1.91 13.86 -22.78
CA SER A 7 -1.67 15.05 -21.94
C SER A 7 -0.42 14.81 -21.09
N LEU A 8 0.71 15.40 -21.53
CA LEU A 8 1.92 15.56 -20.74
C LEU A 8 1.82 16.91 -20.00
N ARG A 9 1.98 16.92 -18.67
CA ARG A 9 2.37 18.13 -17.92
C ARG A 9 3.71 17.90 -17.26
N ALA A 10 4.73 18.60 -17.77
CA ALA A 10 6.00 18.83 -17.11
C ALA A 10 5.88 20.06 -16.21
N MET A 11 6.41 20.00 -15.00
CA MET A 11 6.62 21.16 -14.13
C MET A 11 8.09 21.21 -13.75
N GLY A 12 8.77 22.28 -14.18
CA GLY A 12 10.16 22.58 -13.83
C GLY A 12 10.28 23.29 -12.47
N PRO A 13 11.50 23.35 -11.88
CA PRO A 13 11.72 24.01 -10.59
C PRO A 13 12.12 25.49 -10.76
N THR A 14 11.46 26.36 -10.00
CA THR A 14 11.83 27.77 -9.81
C THR A 14 12.98 27.88 -8.81
N LEU A 15 14.05 28.58 -9.23
CA LEU A 15 15.13 29.06 -8.39
C LEU A 15 14.68 30.36 -7.71
N LEU A 16 14.73 30.44 -6.37
CA LEU A 16 14.76 31.71 -5.67
C LEU A 16 15.81 31.65 -4.56
N GLY A 17 16.85 32.48 -4.71
CA GLY A 17 17.85 32.73 -3.69
C GLY A 17 17.31 33.67 -2.61
N SER A 18 17.90 33.56 -1.42
CA SER A 18 17.80 34.59 -0.39
C SER A 18 19.17 34.80 0.24
N ALA A 19 19.66 36.03 0.09
CA ALA A 19 20.90 36.54 0.64
C ALA A 19 20.90 36.50 2.19
N ARG A 20 22.08 36.28 2.77
CA ARG A 20 22.34 36.41 4.22
C ARG A 20 22.63 37.87 4.58
N PRO A 21 22.13 38.40 5.69
CA PRO A 21 22.63 39.65 6.24
C PRO A 21 23.90 39.41 7.08
N SER A 22 24.87 40.30 6.84
CA SER A 22 26.07 40.57 7.63
C SER A 22 25.68 41.29 8.92
N VAL A 23 26.31 40.94 10.05
CA VAL A 23 26.27 41.76 11.27
C VAL A 23 27.68 41.90 11.82
N VAL A 24 28.07 43.16 12.01
CA VAL A 24 29.35 43.70 12.46
C VAL A 24 29.25 44.09 13.94
N GLY A 25 30.38 44.00 14.68
CA GLY A 25 30.63 44.69 15.96
C GLY A 25 30.32 43.87 17.22
N CYS A 26 31.01 43.98 18.36
CA CYS A 26 32.06 44.90 18.83
C CYS A 26 32.89 44.17 19.91
N ASN A 27 34.17 44.53 20.03
CA ASN A 27 35.06 44.13 21.13
C ASN A 27 34.72 44.92 22.40
N ASN A 28 34.84 44.29 23.57
CA ASN A 28 35.13 44.97 24.84
C ASN A 28 35.98 44.05 25.73
N ALA A 29 37.13 44.58 26.16
CA ALA A 29 38.06 43.93 27.07
C ALA A 29 38.05 44.65 28.43
N ASN A 30 38.01 43.88 29.53
CA ASN A 30 38.48 44.09 30.92
C ASN A 30 37.50 43.41 31.90
N VAL A 31 37.85 42.73 33.00
CA VAL A 31 39.12 42.26 33.55
C VAL A 31 38.78 41.29 34.72
N LYS A 32 39.66 40.30 34.94
CA LYS A 32 39.94 39.50 36.16
C LYS A 32 38.79 38.77 36.90
N ALA A 33 38.88 37.43 36.88
CA ALA A 33 38.89 36.61 38.10
C ALA A 33 39.50 35.24 37.81
N THR A 34 40.57 34.92 38.53
CA THR A 34 41.24 33.62 38.61
C THR A 34 40.32 32.61 39.31
N ALA A 35 39.82 31.63 38.56
CA ALA A 35 39.31 30.39 39.13
C ALA A 35 39.88 29.23 38.31
N ASN A 36 40.47 28.27 39.00
CA ASN A 36 41.03 27.05 38.43
C ASN A 36 39.96 26.34 37.59
N LEU A 37 40.03 26.51 36.26
CA LEU A 37 39.28 25.70 35.32
C LEU A 37 39.94 24.32 35.32
N VAL A 38 39.48 23.46 36.23
CA VAL A 38 39.53 22.02 35.97
C VAL A 38 38.79 21.84 34.66
N LEU A 39 39.55 21.56 33.60
CA LEU A 39 39.01 21.25 32.29
C LEU A 39 38.33 19.88 32.41
N SER A 40 37.16 19.85 33.02
CA SER A 40 36.24 18.72 32.96
C SER A 40 35.89 18.58 31.49
N ARG A 41 36.60 17.66 30.84
CA ARG A 41 36.44 17.21 29.46
C ARG A 41 35.03 17.53 28.98
N GLY A 42 34.90 18.60 28.18
CA GLY A 42 33.62 19.12 27.76
C GLY A 42 32.75 17.99 27.24
N LYS A 43 31.67 17.69 27.97
CA LYS A 43 30.57 16.86 27.50
C LYS A 43 30.23 17.44 26.14
N ARG A 44 30.41 16.67 25.07
CA ARG A 44 30.27 17.11 23.67
C ARG A 44 28.92 17.83 23.52
N THR A 45 28.91 19.14 23.74
CA THR A 45 27.72 19.96 23.61
C THR A 45 27.52 20.05 22.11
N LYS A 46 26.64 19.18 21.63
CA LYS A 46 26.07 19.26 20.29
C LYS A 46 25.53 20.68 20.14
N ALA A 47 26.30 21.57 19.54
CA ALA A 47 25.92 22.96 19.29
C ALA A 47 24.70 23.12 18.36
N ARG A 48 24.02 22.01 18.02
CA ARG A 48 22.81 21.88 17.19
C ARG A 48 21.91 20.71 17.62
N ALA A 49 21.77 20.43 18.92
CA ALA A 49 20.84 19.39 19.38
C ALA A 49 19.40 19.92 19.35
N LEU A 50 18.58 19.35 18.48
CA LEU A 50 17.13 19.59 18.47
C LEU A 50 16.50 19.01 19.74
N ALA A 51 15.32 19.53 20.11
CA ALA A 51 14.52 18.98 21.20
C ALA A 51 14.32 17.46 20.98
N PRO A 52 14.32 16.63 22.04
CA PRO A 52 14.24 15.18 21.91
C PRO A 52 12.97 14.72 21.17
N GLY A 53 11.86 15.46 21.30
CA GLY A 53 10.65 15.23 20.50
C GLY A 53 10.84 15.46 19.00
N ALA A 54 11.50 16.57 18.63
CA ALA A 54 11.83 16.86 17.24
C ALA A 54 12.83 15.83 16.67
N GLN A 55 13.79 15.36 17.47
CA GLN A 55 14.71 14.30 17.07
C GLN A 55 13.97 12.97 16.81
N ARG A 56 12.95 12.63 17.60
CA ARG A 56 12.12 11.44 17.37
C ARG A 56 11.37 11.55 16.04
N ILE A 57 10.76 12.70 15.75
CA ILE A 57 10.08 12.95 14.48
C ILE A 57 11.07 12.83 13.32
N ILE A 58 12.26 13.44 13.43
CA ILE A 58 13.31 13.31 12.40
C ILE A 58 13.76 11.87 12.23
N ASN A 59 13.84 11.09 13.31
CA ASN A 59 14.18 9.67 13.21
C ASN A 59 13.06 8.89 12.51
N MET A 60 11.78 9.14 12.82
CA MET A 60 10.65 8.54 12.13
C MET A 60 10.61 8.92 10.65
N LEU A 61 10.82 10.20 10.33
CA LEU A 61 10.94 10.67 8.95
C LEU A 61 12.16 10.07 8.25
N SER A 62 13.26 9.88 8.98
CA SER A 62 14.45 9.21 8.47
C SER A 62 14.15 7.75 8.18
N VAL A 63 13.34 7.04 8.99
CA VAL A 63 12.87 5.66 8.74
C VAL A 63 12.21 5.56 7.37
N PHE A 64 11.27 6.46 7.06
CA PHE A 64 10.60 6.49 5.76
C PHE A 64 11.48 7.05 4.63
N SER A 65 12.46 7.89 4.96
CA SER A 65 13.35 8.48 3.97
C SER A 65 14.26 7.42 3.35
N ALA A 66 14.29 7.41 2.04
CA ALA A 66 15.15 6.53 1.27
C ALA A 66 16.64 7.00 1.29
N HIS A 67 16.94 8.19 1.82
CA HIS A 67 18.30 8.75 1.82
C HIS A 67 19.30 7.85 2.58
N LYS A 68 20.40 7.46 1.90
CA LYS A 68 21.44 6.54 2.39
C LYS A 68 20.98 5.12 2.78
N LYS A 69 19.72 4.75 2.50
CA LYS A 69 19.15 3.42 2.80
C LYS A 69 18.87 2.57 1.57
N GLN A 70 18.75 3.19 0.39
CA GLN A 70 18.55 2.45 -0.85
C GLN A 70 19.85 1.72 -1.23
N PRO A 71 19.78 0.42 -1.58
CA PRO A 71 20.92 -0.25 -2.16
C PRO A 71 21.28 0.37 -3.52
N ARG A 72 22.51 0.16 -3.97
CA ARG A 72 22.89 0.51 -5.34
C ARG A 72 22.06 -0.34 -6.31
N ARG A 73 21.70 0.25 -7.45
CA ARG A 73 20.98 -0.47 -8.52
C ARG A 73 21.79 -1.69 -8.96
N ILE A 74 21.11 -2.83 -9.04
CA ILE A 74 21.70 -4.10 -9.51
C ILE A 74 22.09 -3.93 -10.97
N LYS A 75 23.34 -4.25 -11.30
CA LYS A 75 23.85 -4.28 -12.66
C LYS A 75 23.89 -5.74 -13.10
N LEU A 76 23.18 -6.06 -14.17
CA LEU A 76 23.14 -7.41 -14.73
C LEU A 76 24.05 -7.48 -15.96
N ALA A 77 24.66 -8.64 -16.19
CA ALA A 77 25.28 -8.96 -17.47
C ALA A 77 24.21 -9.05 -18.57
N MET A 78 24.60 -8.94 -19.84
CA MET A 78 23.65 -8.97 -20.95
C MET A 78 22.85 -10.28 -20.99
N GLU A 79 23.53 -11.40 -20.79
CA GLU A 79 22.92 -12.74 -20.67
C GLU A 79 21.89 -12.84 -19.55
N ASP A 80 22.17 -12.30 -18.36
CA ASP A 80 21.26 -12.29 -17.22
C ASP A 80 20.06 -11.38 -17.47
N LEU A 81 20.28 -10.24 -18.13
CA LEU A 81 19.20 -9.33 -18.52
C LEU A 81 18.24 -10.02 -19.50
N ILE A 82 18.77 -10.76 -20.46
CA ILE A 82 17.96 -11.55 -21.41
C ILE A 82 17.16 -12.61 -20.64
N ARG A 83 17.81 -13.40 -19.76
CA ARG A 83 17.14 -14.40 -18.93
C ARG A 83 16.02 -13.79 -18.08
N HIS A 84 16.28 -12.67 -17.42
CA HIS A 84 15.28 -11.94 -16.64
C HIS A 84 14.08 -11.52 -17.51
N ASN A 85 14.35 -10.94 -18.68
CA ASN A 85 13.29 -10.50 -19.60
C ASN A 85 12.44 -11.67 -20.09
N VAL A 86 13.06 -12.81 -20.42
CA VAL A 86 12.33 -14.01 -20.84
C VAL A 86 11.41 -14.51 -19.74
N VAL A 87 11.90 -14.61 -18.49
CA VAL A 87 11.06 -15.02 -17.34
C VAL A 87 9.90 -14.06 -17.12
N GLN A 88 10.14 -12.74 -17.19
CA GLN A 88 9.09 -11.74 -17.04
C GLN A 88 8.04 -11.83 -18.16
N LYS A 89 8.46 -12.08 -19.41
CA LYS A 89 7.52 -12.28 -20.53
C LYS A 89 6.72 -13.57 -20.38
N ALA A 90 7.36 -14.67 -20.02
CA ALA A 90 6.67 -15.94 -19.75
C ALA A 90 5.63 -15.78 -18.63
N TRP A 91 5.98 -15.12 -17.53
CA TRP A 91 5.04 -14.82 -16.44
C TRP A 91 3.87 -13.95 -16.90
N SER A 92 4.12 -12.92 -17.72
CA SER A 92 3.08 -12.06 -18.26
C SER A 92 2.09 -12.81 -19.14
N ILE A 93 2.58 -13.73 -19.98
CA ILE A 93 1.73 -14.60 -20.80
C ILE A 93 0.89 -15.52 -19.89
N PHE A 94 1.53 -16.20 -18.94
CA PHE A 94 0.84 -17.07 -18.00
C PHE A 94 -0.27 -16.35 -17.20
N MET A 95 -0.01 -15.13 -16.70
CA MET A 95 -1.01 -14.33 -16.01
C MET A 95 -2.17 -13.91 -16.92
N ARG A 96 -1.89 -13.62 -18.20
CA ARG A 96 -2.93 -13.33 -19.20
C ARG A 96 -3.84 -14.54 -19.38
N ASP A 97 -3.27 -15.73 -19.54
CA ASP A 97 -4.03 -16.95 -19.77
C ASP A 97 -4.89 -17.32 -18.55
N LYS A 98 -4.34 -17.20 -17.33
CA LYS A 98 -5.13 -17.34 -16.10
C LYS A 98 -6.32 -16.39 -16.03
N LYS A 99 -6.13 -15.13 -16.45
CA LYS A 99 -7.21 -14.14 -16.50
C LYS A 99 -8.26 -14.54 -17.54
N LEU A 100 -7.85 -14.96 -18.73
CA LEU A 100 -8.76 -15.40 -19.79
C LEU A 100 -9.64 -16.56 -19.30
N ILE A 101 -9.03 -17.60 -18.74
CA ILE A 101 -9.75 -18.76 -18.17
C ILE A 101 -10.75 -18.30 -17.10
N ARG A 102 -10.36 -17.40 -16.19
CA ARG A 102 -11.29 -16.87 -15.17
C ARG A 102 -12.45 -16.12 -15.81
N THR A 103 -12.19 -15.27 -16.81
CA THR A 103 -13.25 -14.51 -17.49
C THR A 103 -14.19 -15.39 -18.29
N GLU A 104 -13.69 -16.45 -18.94
CA GLU A 104 -14.50 -17.43 -19.66
C GLU A 104 -15.40 -18.22 -18.72
N ARG A 105 -14.88 -18.62 -17.55
CA ARG A 105 -15.68 -19.26 -16.50
C ARG A 105 -16.80 -18.34 -16.01
N LEU A 106 -16.50 -17.06 -15.73
CA LEU A 106 -17.52 -16.09 -15.32
C LEU A 106 -18.58 -15.85 -16.40
N LYS A 107 -18.17 -15.74 -17.67
CA LYS A 107 -19.10 -15.64 -18.81
C LYS A 107 -20.01 -16.86 -18.92
N SER A 108 -19.43 -18.05 -18.74
CA SER A 108 -20.19 -19.31 -18.80
C SER A 108 -21.17 -19.43 -17.64
N GLN A 109 -20.77 -19.02 -16.43
CA GLN A 109 -21.67 -18.95 -15.28
C GLN A 109 -22.83 -17.98 -15.52
N TYR A 110 -22.53 -16.80 -16.07
CA TYR A 110 -23.56 -15.80 -16.38
C TYR A 110 -24.58 -16.33 -17.41
N LYS A 111 -24.12 -16.93 -18.51
CA LYS A 111 -25.00 -17.53 -19.52
C LYS A 111 -25.93 -18.59 -18.92
N LYS A 112 -25.39 -19.47 -18.08
CA LYS A 112 -26.21 -20.49 -17.38
C LYS A 112 -27.25 -19.88 -16.43
N ILE A 113 -26.90 -18.78 -15.75
CA ILE A 113 -27.85 -18.05 -14.89
C ILE A 113 -28.97 -17.42 -15.73
N GLU A 114 -28.62 -16.85 -16.88
CA GLU A 114 -29.57 -16.25 -17.84
C GLU A 114 -30.53 -17.31 -18.41
N GLU A 115 -30.00 -18.43 -18.92
CA GLU A 115 -30.77 -19.57 -19.43
C GLU A 115 -31.76 -20.09 -18.36
N ALA A 116 -31.28 -20.30 -17.14
CA ALA A 116 -32.14 -20.77 -16.03
C ALA A 116 -33.21 -19.75 -15.63
N ALA A 117 -32.91 -18.45 -15.70
CA ALA A 117 -33.89 -17.41 -15.41
C ALA A 117 -34.97 -17.32 -16.51
N GLU A 118 -34.60 -17.46 -17.78
CA GLU A 118 -35.54 -17.52 -18.90
C GLU A 118 -36.46 -18.74 -18.80
N GLU A 119 -35.91 -19.91 -18.47
CA GLU A 119 -36.68 -21.12 -18.21
C GLU A 119 -37.66 -20.91 -17.05
N LEU A 120 -37.20 -20.36 -15.92
CA LEU A 120 -38.05 -20.07 -14.77
C LEU A 120 -39.18 -19.09 -15.11
N LYS A 121 -38.91 -18.09 -15.95
CA LYS A 121 -39.91 -17.12 -16.42
C LYS A 121 -41.01 -17.80 -17.24
N SER A 122 -40.64 -18.78 -18.08
CA SER A 122 -41.59 -19.55 -18.88
C SER A 122 -42.51 -20.43 -18.03
N LEU A 123 -41.99 -20.97 -16.92
CA LEU A 123 -42.72 -21.86 -16.02
C LEU A 123 -43.58 -21.09 -15.01
N ASN A 124 -43.00 -20.10 -14.34
CA ASN A 124 -43.68 -19.31 -13.30
C ASN A 124 -43.12 -17.88 -13.19
N GLY A 125 -43.89 -16.91 -13.66
CA GLY A 125 -43.52 -15.50 -13.62
C GLY A 125 -43.37 -14.90 -12.21
N TYR A 126 -44.09 -15.41 -11.20
CA TYR A 126 -44.00 -14.92 -9.83
C TYR A 126 -42.65 -15.29 -9.19
N LEU A 127 -42.22 -16.55 -9.34
CA LEU A 127 -40.92 -17.01 -8.84
C LEU A 127 -39.75 -16.27 -9.52
N HIS A 128 -39.85 -16.04 -10.83
CA HIS A 128 -38.86 -15.27 -11.57
C HIS A 128 -38.74 -13.82 -11.05
N PHE A 129 -39.87 -13.17 -10.73
CA PHE A 129 -39.87 -11.82 -10.17
C PHE A 129 -39.15 -11.73 -8.82
N GLU A 130 -39.46 -12.63 -7.89
CA GLU A 130 -38.78 -12.65 -6.59
C GLU A 130 -37.31 -13.04 -6.69
N ALA A 131 -36.95 -13.99 -7.57
CA ALA A 131 -35.56 -14.41 -7.76
C ALA A 131 -34.67 -13.31 -8.38
N THR A 132 -35.22 -12.47 -9.26
CA THR A 132 -34.49 -11.37 -9.93
C THR A 132 -34.42 -10.10 -9.09
N LYS A 133 -35.13 -10.07 -7.96
CA LYS A 133 -35.18 -8.91 -7.07
C LYS A 133 -33.80 -8.60 -6.50
N ARG A 134 -33.43 -7.31 -6.50
CA ARG A 134 -32.15 -6.86 -5.96
C ARG A 134 -32.08 -7.09 -4.45
N GLU A 135 -31.14 -7.92 -4.01
CA GLU A 135 -30.86 -8.14 -2.59
C GLU A 135 -30.07 -6.96 -2.00
N LEU A 136 -30.77 -6.00 -1.39
CA LEU A 136 -30.15 -4.87 -0.72
C LEU A 136 -29.57 -5.29 0.65
N GLY A 137 -28.30 -4.95 0.90
CA GLY A 137 -27.67 -5.17 2.20
C GLY A 137 -27.14 -6.58 2.47
N LYS A 138 -27.19 -7.48 1.49
CA LYS A 138 -26.56 -8.81 1.58
C LYS A 138 -25.05 -8.67 1.76
N ARG A 139 -24.51 -9.35 2.77
CA ARG A 139 -23.08 -9.42 3.09
C ARG A 139 -22.64 -10.87 3.03
N PHE A 140 -21.36 -11.09 2.78
CA PHE A 140 -20.76 -12.42 3.00
C PHE A 140 -20.77 -12.73 4.49
N SER A 141 -21.06 -13.98 4.83
CA SER A 141 -21.01 -14.46 6.21
C SER A 141 -19.58 -14.39 6.74
N PRO A 142 -19.36 -13.99 8.00
CA PRO A 142 -18.02 -13.92 8.59
C PRO A 142 -17.31 -15.28 8.64
N GLU A 143 -18.09 -16.37 8.68
CA GLU A 143 -17.55 -17.74 8.67
C GLU A 143 -16.94 -18.15 7.33
N MET A 144 -17.25 -17.44 6.23
CA MET A 144 -16.57 -17.65 4.96
C MET A 144 -15.17 -17.02 5.01
N ARG A 145 -14.21 -17.78 5.53
CA ARG A 145 -12.82 -17.35 5.71
C ARG A 145 -12.03 -17.36 4.40
N ILE A 146 -10.99 -16.53 4.35
CA ILE A 146 -9.99 -16.54 3.27
C ILE A 146 -9.11 -17.80 3.44
N PRO A 147 -8.82 -18.55 2.37
CA PRO A 147 -7.94 -19.71 2.45
C PRO A 147 -6.55 -19.36 3.02
N THR A 148 -6.04 -20.19 3.92
CA THR A 148 -4.69 -20.09 4.50
C THR A 148 -3.74 -21.12 3.86
N GLU A 149 -2.43 -20.86 3.94
CA GLU A 149 -1.40 -21.77 3.37
C GLU A 149 -1.38 -23.14 4.08
N THR A 150 -1.44 -23.16 5.41
CA THR A 150 -1.59 -24.38 6.21
C THR A 150 -2.99 -24.44 6.83
N PRO A 151 -3.61 -25.63 6.91
CA PRO A 151 -4.91 -25.76 7.55
C PRO A 151 -4.80 -25.52 9.06
N PRO A 152 -5.90 -25.10 9.72
CA PRO A 152 -5.99 -25.08 11.18
C PRO A 152 -5.98 -26.50 11.78
N ASN A 153 -5.76 -26.59 13.10
CA ASN A 153 -5.77 -27.88 13.83
C ASN A 153 -7.09 -28.65 13.65
N GLU A 154 -8.21 -27.91 13.64
CA GLU A 154 -9.53 -28.44 13.33
C GLU A 154 -9.98 -27.84 11.99
N ILE A 155 -10.07 -28.68 10.97
CA ILE A 155 -10.29 -28.25 9.58
C ILE A 155 -11.73 -27.77 9.37
N TRP A 156 -12.68 -28.45 10.02
CA TRP A 156 -14.10 -28.24 9.84
C TRP A 156 -14.84 -28.47 11.15
N HIS A 157 -15.75 -27.57 11.50
CA HIS A 157 -16.58 -27.66 12.70
C HIS A 157 -17.90 -28.34 12.35
N GLU A 158 -18.10 -29.57 12.84
CA GLU A 158 -19.34 -30.35 12.62
C GLU A 158 -20.50 -29.87 13.48
N ASP A 159 -20.21 -29.29 14.65
CA ASP A 159 -21.16 -28.86 15.68
C ASP A 159 -21.63 -27.40 15.51
N TRP A 160 -21.45 -26.83 14.31
CA TRP A 160 -21.78 -25.44 14.03
C TRP A 160 -23.26 -25.13 14.28
N LYS A 161 -23.52 -24.09 15.08
CA LYS A 161 -24.86 -23.55 15.38
C LYS A 161 -24.95 -22.10 14.93
N VAL A 162 -26.12 -21.70 14.43
CA VAL A 162 -26.42 -20.35 13.92
C VAL A 162 -26.40 -19.26 15.01
N THR A 163 -26.20 -19.64 16.27
CA THR A 163 -26.50 -18.79 17.42
C THR A 163 -25.47 -17.67 17.60
N ASP A 164 -26.00 -16.45 17.82
CA ASP A 164 -25.41 -15.24 18.44
C ASP A 164 -25.22 -14.00 17.54
N ILE A 165 -25.23 -14.13 16.21
CA ILE A 165 -25.02 -12.97 15.31
C ILE A 165 -26.34 -12.23 14.99
N TYR A 166 -27.48 -12.92 15.03
CA TYR A 166 -28.81 -12.37 14.67
C TYR A 166 -29.69 -11.97 15.86
N ALA A 167 -29.29 -12.28 17.10
CA ALA A 167 -30.12 -12.02 18.29
C ALA A 167 -30.14 -10.55 18.75
N LYS A 168 -29.22 -9.70 18.24
CA LYS A 168 -29.00 -8.33 18.74
C LYS A 168 -29.51 -7.20 17.81
N LYS A 169 -30.55 -7.46 17.02
CA LYS A 169 -31.31 -6.43 16.27
C LYS A 169 -32.81 -6.54 16.56
N ARG A 170 -33.22 -5.90 17.64
CA ARG A 170 -34.55 -5.29 17.82
C ARG A 170 -34.32 -3.85 18.25
#